data_AF-A0A7V7ZIN7-F1
#
_entry.id   AF-A0A7V7ZIN7-F1
#
_cell.length_a   1.000
_cell.length_b   1.000
_cell.length_c   1.000
_cell.angle_alpha   90.00
_cell.angle_beta   90.00
_cell.angle_gamma   90.00
#
_symmetry.space_group_name_H-M   'P 1'
#
loop_
_entity.id
_entity.type
_entity.pdbx_description
1 polymer ?
#
loop_
_entity_poly.entity_id
_entity_poly.type
_entity_poly.pdbx_seq_one_letter_code
_entity_poly.pdbx_strand_id
1 'polypeptide(L)'
;MPATIEDILRGKPDVITTTMDASIKGVLGEMIKHDYSQLPVVDSQNKPIGMITNDSILRTLHRFNSSIGNLKVRDAMVRVPASYRTDDDIFDLLDGLQQSDVALVVDEHRQLLAIITTYDTTAYLRQRAQDIMMVRDIEEMIKSYINAAFTSPTGEIDEEKRQEAVNTVTFTPGVRKEKFQQALTAYLSQAGITNSTINPDILESTFRRYIYTAPVVKTFDKLTLNGYIDILTSQSRWRKYTNVFSLERATIIALLQSVRDTRNALAHFRDNISDQQREELRFCKEWLARHEEAVNRTFGLAEGAALAPQPEDEPEEQAASTRQEGTSTPSDHAASGGSPSTADADPTVAESSGGASGRYAPLIGHLVSQPQSMDKLTMTFGEIDQILGEPGLPPSARAYRAWWGNDTTSHGHAQQWLGAGWHVATVVMAEERVTFARSSSHERGYLAFFTTLRAELEQAAPGAFRIATPTMRHYLTLDTAQVEGRTVAQIYATFARMKRFRIELYIEADTKERSKELFDLLAERRKQIEAELGEQLDWERLDAYNPARVASYTPGSIAAEEATLAQLRAWAVATATKIAPVLRRHLAEVGAEAEKR
;
A
#
# COMPACT_ATOMS: atom_id res chain seq x y z
N MET A 1 3.95 2.55 -3.82
CA MET A 1 4.89 3.31 -4.68
C MET A 1 4.20 4.66 -4.98
N PRO A 2 4.65 5.55 -5.89
CA PRO A 2 3.66 6.35 -6.63
C PRO A 2 2.63 5.43 -7.31
N ALA A 3 1.49 5.98 -7.72
CA ALA A 3 0.59 5.31 -8.65
C ALA A 3 1.09 5.63 -10.07
N THR A 4 1.03 4.66 -10.97
CA THR A 4 1.62 4.76 -12.32
C THR A 4 0.52 4.88 -13.37
N ILE A 5 0.91 5.20 -14.60
CA ILE A 5 -0.02 5.25 -15.73
C ILE A 5 -0.60 3.85 -16.03
N GLU A 6 0.17 2.78 -15.78
CA GLU A 6 -0.31 1.39 -15.89
C GLU A 6 -1.60 1.10 -15.10
N ASP A 7 -1.81 1.73 -13.93
CA ASP A 7 -3.02 1.55 -13.12
C ASP A 7 -4.32 1.93 -13.86
N ILE A 8 -4.23 2.80 -14.88
CA ILE A 8 -5.35 3.25 -15.73
C ILE A 8 -5.52 2.36 -16.97
N LEU A 9 -4.46 1.68 -17.42
CA LEU A 9 -4.45 0.91 -18.67
C LEU A 9 -5.11 -0.45 -18.56
N ARG A 10 -5.21 -1.00 -17.34
CA ARG A 10 -5.75 -2.35 -17.10
C ARG A 10 -7.22 -2.44 -17.55
N GLY A 11 -7.47 -3.26 -18.57
CA GLY A 11 -8.80 -3.48 -19.13
C GLY A 11 -9.19 -2.53 -20.27
N LYS A 12 -8.30 -1.67 -20.76
CA LYS A 12 -8.56 -0.88 -21.97
C LYS A 12 -8.51 -1.73 -23.25
N PRO A 13 -9.33 -1.40 -24.27
CA PRO A 13 -9.24 -1.99 -25.60
C PRO A 13 -8.03 -1.44 -26.37
N ASP A 14 -7.65 -2.14 -27.45
CA ASP A 14 -6.61 -1.71 -28.38
C ASP A 14 -6.93 -0.34 -29.02
N VAL A 15 -5.90 0.47 -29.26
CA VAL A 15 -6.07 1.81 -29.82
C VAL A 15 -6.37 1.73 -31.32
N ILE A 16 -7.50 2.32 -31.72
CA ILE A 16 -7.79 2.57 -33.13
C ILE A 16 -6.97 3.78 -33.61
N THR A 17 -6.03 3.52 -34.52
CA THR A 17 -5.14 4.53 -35.11
C THR A 17 -5.52 4.84 -36.56
N THR A 18 -4.98 5.94 -37.09
CA THR A 18 -5.07 6.26 -38.53
C THR A 18 -3.72 6.75 -39.09
N THR A 19 -3.63 7.01 -40.39
CA THR A 19 -2.41 7.47 -41.06
C THR A 19 -2.66 8.76 -41.85
N MET A 20 -1.61 9.53 -42.12
CA MET A 20 -1.68 10.82 -42.84
C MET A 20 -2.38 10.77 -44.20
N ASP A 21 -2.46 9.60 -44.84
CA ASP A 21 -3.04 9.41 -46.18
C ASP A 21 -4.44 8.81 -46.20
N ALA A 22 -4.98 8.43 -45.04
CA ALA A 22 -6.39 8.05 -44.91
C ALA A 22 -7.32 9.23 -45.27
N SER A 23 -8.49 8.94 -45.84
CA SER A 23 -9.51 9.96 -46.11
C SER A 23 -10.23 10.39 -44.82
N ILE A 24 -10.54 11.68 -44.69
CA ILE A 24 -11.30 12.16 -43.52
C ILE A 24 -12.68 11.48 -43.45
N LYS A 25 -13.32 11.21 -44.59
CA LYS A 25 -14.59 10.45 -44.64
C LYS A 25 -14.47 9.06 -43.99
N GLY A 26 -13.38 8.33 -44.24
CA GLY A 26 -13.15 7.00 -43.64
C GLY A 26 -12.87 7.10 -42.14
N VAL A 27 -12.03 8.06 -41.75
CA VAL A 27 -11.70 8.33 -40.34
C VAL A 27 -12.92 8.72 -39.52
N LEU A 28 -13.76 9.63 -40.02
CA LEU A 28 -15.00 10.00 -39.35
C LEU A 28 -15.98 8.81 -39.26
N GLY A 29 -15.93 7.88 -40.22
CA GLY A 29 -16.70 6.63 -40.18
C GLY A 29 -16.32 5.74 -38.99
N GLU A 30 -15.03 5.51 -38.76
CA GLU A 30 -14.56 4.76 -37.58
C GLU A 30 -14.81 5.54 -36.28
N MET A 31 -14.60 6.87 -36.27
CA MET A 31 -14.90 7.71 -35.11
C MET A 31 -16.38 7.61 -34.68
N ILE A 32 -17.33 7.67 -35.62
CA ILE A 32 -18.77 7.50 -35.33
C ILE A 32 -19.08 6.06 -34.87
N LYS A 33 -18.47 5.06 -35.52
CA LYS A 33 -18.71 3.63 -35.24
C LYS A 33 -18.28 3.19 -33.85
N HIS A 34 -17.26 3.82 -33.26
CA HIS A 34 -16.73 3.49 -31.93
C HIS A 34 -16.98 4.60 -30.87
N ASP A 35 -17.76 5.63 -31.21
CA ASP A 35 -18.05 6.81 -30.37
C ASP A 35 -16.80 7.56 -29.89
N TYR A 36 -15.80 7.71 -30.79
CA TYR A 36 -14.53 8.37 -30.50
C TYR A 36 -14.50 9.80 -31.03
N SER A 37 -14.19 10.77 -30.16
CA SER A 37 -14.03 12.18 -30.51
C SER A 37 -12.76 12.50 -31.32
N GLN A 38 -11.82 11.55 -31.37
CA GLN A 38 -10.46 11.71 -31.88
C GLN A 38 -9.76 10.37 -32.11
N LEU A 39 -8.81 10.32 -33.06
CA LEU A 39 -7.90 9.18 -33.27
C LEU A 39 -6.43 9.65 -33.30
N PRO A 40 -5.49 8.86 -32.76
CA PRO A 40 -4.05 9.05 -32.99
C PRO A 40 -3.67 8.79 -34.46
N VAL A 41 -2.81 9.66 -35.00
CA VAL A 41 -2.22 9.49 -36.33
C VAL A 41 -0.81 8.94 -36.15
N VAL A 42 -0.53 7.79 -36.77
CA VAL A 42 0.73 7.06 -36.63
C VAL A 42 1.48 6.92 -37.97
N ASP A 43 2.78 6.65 -37.88
CA ASP A 43 3.63 6.26 -39.01
C ASP A 43 3.56 4.73 -39.27
N SER A 44 4.37 4.25 -40.23
CA SER A 44 4.48 2.81 -40.56
C SER A 44 5.18 1.97 -39.49
N GLN A 45 5.65 2.57 -38.39
CA GLN A 45 6.22 1.90 -37.22
C GLN A 45 5.30 2.02 -35.99
N ASN A 46 4.03 2.42 -36.16
CA ASN A 46 3.07 2.71 -35.09
C ASN A 46 3.55 3.80 -34.10
N LYS A 47 4.40 4.73 -34.53
CA LYS A 47 4.83 5.87 -33.72
C LYS A 47 3.86 7.04 -33.90
N PRO A 48 3.41 7.71 -32.83
CA PRO A 48 2.47 8.82 -32.96
C PRO A 48 3.12 10.06 -33.59
N ILE A 49 2.55 10.52 -34.70
CA ILE A 49 3.00 11.68 -35.49
C ILE A 49 1.98 12.82 -35.55
N GLY A 50 0.75 12.59 -35.09
CA GLY A 50 -0.22 13.64 -34.80
C GLY A 50 -1.50 13.09 -34.15
N MET A 51 -2.51 13.95 -34.04
CA MET A 51 -3.89 13.58 -33.70
C MET A 51 -4.83 14.10 -34.78
N ILE A 52 -5.99 13.48 -34.94
CA ILE A 52 -7.12 14.06 -35.67
C ILE A 52 -8.36 14.03 -34.77
N THR A 53 -9.10 15.14 -34.72
CA THR A 53 -10.23 15.34 -33.80
C THR A 53 -11.44 15.88 -34.54
N ASN A 54 -12.64 15.75 -33.95
CA ASN A 54 -13.86 16.35 -34.51
C ASN A 54 -13.70 17.87 -34.75
N ASP A 55 -13.08 18.59 -33.81
CA ASP A 55 -12.80 20.03 -33.95
C ASP A 55 -11.82 20.32 -35.11
N SER A 56 -10.76 19.53 -35.27
CA SER A 56 -9.78 19.76 -36.34
C SER A 56 -10.37 19.48 -37.73
N ILE A 57 -11.18 18.42 -37.85
CA ILE A 57 -11.97 18.11 -39.06
C ILE A 57 -12.91 19.26 -39.40
N LEU A 58 -13.68 19.77 -38.44
CA LEU A 58 -14.64 20.86 -38.65
C LEU A 58 -13.94 22.18 -39.05
N ARG A 59 -12.80 22.51 -38.42
CA ARG A 59 -11.99 23.69 -38.79
C ARG A 59 -11.43 23.58 -40.21
N THR A 60 -10.95 22.40 -40.61
CA THR A 60 -10.46 22.15 -41.97
C THR A 60 -11.59 22.25 -43.00
N LEU A 61 -12.74 21.60 -42.76
CA LEU A 61 -13.92 21.71 -43.64
C LEU A 61 -14.37 23.16 -43.83
N HIS A 62 -14.46 23.93 -42.75
CA HIS A 62 -14.86 25.34 -42.80
C HIS A 62 -13.82 26.23 -43.54
N ARG A 63 -12.51 26.00 -43.33
CA ARG A 63 -11.45 26.80 -43.98
C ARG A 63 -11.28 26.51 -45.46
N PHE A 64 -11.40 25.26 -45.89
CA PHE A 64 -11.26 24.88 -47.29
C PHE A 64 -12.57 24.95 -48.09
N ASN A 65 -13.72 25.13 -47.42
CA ASN A 65 -15.06 25.14 -48.02
C ASN A 65 -15.28 23.92 -48.96
N SER A 66 -14.83 22.74 -48.52
CA SER A 66 -14.66 21.54 -49.32
C SER A 66 -15.41 20.34 -48.73
N SER A 67 -15.71 19.34 -49.55
CA SER A 67 -16.36 18.10 -49.11
C SER A 67 -15.39 17.17 -48.40
N ILE A 68 -15.87 16.50 -47.34
CA ILE A 68 -15.13 15.54 -46.53
C ILE A 68 -14.57 14.34 -47.32
N GLY A 69 -15.11 14.07 -48.52
CA GLY A 69 -14.59 13.04 -49.43
C GLY A 69 -13.29 13.41 -50.15
N ASN A 70 -12.95 14.71 -50.22
CA ASN A 70 -11.80 15.22 -50.97
C ASN A 70 -10.56 15.48 -50.10
N LEU A 71 -10.67 15.28 -48.78
CA LEU A 71 -9.66 15.64 -47.79
C LEU A 71 -9.03 14.39 -47.16
N LYS A 72 -7.75 14.49 -46.81
CA LYS A 72 -6.97 13.46 -46.09
C LYS A 72 -6.68 13.89 -44.66
N VAL A 73 -6.30 12.94 -43.81
CA VAL A 73 -5.89 13.19 -42.41
C VAL A 73 -4.83 14.27 -42.33
N ARG A 74 -3.82 14.27 -43.23
CA ARG A 74 -2.79 15.33 -43.31
C ARG A 74 -3.32 16.77 -43.42
N ASP A 75 -4.55 16.97 -43.90
CA ASP A 75 -5.17 18.29 -44.09
C ASP A 75 -5.90 18.78 -42.82
N ALA A 76 -6.09 17.90 -41.82
CA ALA A 76 -6.76 18.18 -40.55
C ALA A 76 -5.97 17.71 -39.30
N MET A 77 -4.76 17.16 -39.49
CA MET A 77 -3.93 16.64 -38.40
C MET A 77 -3.41 17.78 -37.52
N VAL A 78 -3.62 17.67 -36.20
CA VAL A 78 -3.01 18.54 -35.20
C VAL A 78 -1.75 17.91 -34.62
N ARG A 79 -0.94 18.71 -33.90
CA ARG A 79 0.30 18.25 -33.26
C ARG A 79 0.04 17.08 -32.30
N VAL A 80 1.04 16.22 -32.14
CA VAL A 80 1.05 15.20 -31.08
C VAL A 80 0.93 15.90 -29.72
N PRO A 81 0.03 15.46 -28.81
CA PRO A 81 0.02 15.89 -27.42
C PRO A 81 1.21 15.26 -26.66
N ALA A 82 1.27 15.43 -25.34
CA ALA A 82 2.30 14.80 -24.54
C ALA A 82 2.23 13.26 -24.61
N SER A 83 3.40 12.63 -24.73
CA SER A 83 3.60 11.18 -24.76
C SER A 83 4.30 10.71 -23.49
N TYR A 84 3.74 9.69 -22.84
CA TYR A 84 4.19 9.13 -21.57
C TYR A 84 4.52 7.64 -21.71
N ARG A 85 5.23 7.07 -20.74
CA ARG A 85 5.45 5.62 -20.60
C ARG A 85 4.51 5.02 -19.55
N THR A 86 4.40 3.69 -19.51
CA THR A 86 3.55 3.00 -18.51
C THR A 86 4.06 3.16 -17.08
N ASP A 87 5.38 3.36 -16.91
CA ASP A 87 6.09 3.53 -15.64
C ASP A 87 6.21 4.98 -15.14
N ASP A 88 5.71 5.96 -15.91
CA ASP A 88 5.65 7.36 -15.47
C ASP A 88 4.63 7.57 -14.33
N ASP A 89 4.82 8.66 -13.57
CA ASP A 89 3.93 9.05 -12.46
C ASP A 89 2.57 9.54 -13.02
N ILE A 90 1.48 9.01 -12.47
CA ILE A 90 0.11 9.39 -12.84
C ILE A 90 -0.14 10.91 -12.77
N PHE A 91 0.56 11.63 -11.88
CA PHE A 91 0.42 13.08 -11.75
C PHE A 91 1.05 13.85 -12.91
N ASP A 92 2.18 13.41 -13.46
CA ASP A 92 2.80 14.04 -14.64
C ASP A 92 1.87 13.91 -15.89
N LEU A 93 1.05 12.84 -15.96
CA LEU A 93 -0.02 12.68 -16.96
C LEU A 93 -1.26 13.53 -16.66
N LEU A 94 -1.67 13.66 -15.41
CA LEU A 94 -2.83 14.50 -15.04
C LEU A 94 -2.57 15.99 -15.32
N ASP A 95 -1.35 16.47 -15.12
CA ASP A 95 -0.95 17.84 -15.47
C ASP A 95 -0.83 18.05 -17.00
N GLY A 96 -0.54 16.99 -17.75
CA GLY A 96 -0.66 16.99 -19.22
C GLY A 96 -2.11 17.08 -19.70
N LEU A 97 -3.01 16.33 -19.05
CA LEU A 97 -4.44 16.32 -19.37
C LEU A 97 -5.16 17.65 -19.09
N GLN A 98 -4.57 18.54 -18.29
CA GLN A 98 -5.04 19.93 -18.14
C GLN A 98 -4.69 20.83 -19.34
N GLN A 99 -3.70 20.44 -20.15
CA GLN A 99 -3.21 21.22 -21.31
C GLN A 99 -3.77 20.69 -22.64
N SER A 100 -4.20 19.43 -22.67
CA SER A 100 -4.88 18.79 -23.79
C SER A 100 -5.74 17.63 -23.26
N ASP A 101 -6.98 17.47 -23.72
CA ASP A 101 -7.87 16.37 -23.27
C ASP A 101 -7.39 14.94 -23.63
N VAL A 102 -6.16 14.80 -24.12
CA VAL A 102 -5.49 13.57 -24.53
C VAL A 102 -4.06 13.53 -24.01
N ALA A 103 -3.71 12.41 -23.38
CA ALA A 103 -2.34 11.92 -23.23
C ALA A 103 -2.18 10.64 -24.07
N LEU A 104 -1.02 10.47 -24.72
CA LEU A 104 -0.65 9.22 -25.39
C LEU A 104 0.32 8.44 -24.53
N VAL A 105 0.18 7.11 -24.48
CA VAL A 105 1.13 6.22 -23.82
C VAL A 105 1.87 5.40 -24.86
N VAL A 106 3.19 5.36 -24.75
CA VAL A 106 4.10 4.69 -25.67
C VAL A 106 5.02 3.70 -24.93
N ASP A 107 5.57 2.74 -25.68
CA ASP A 107 6.56 1.80 -25.19
C ASP A 107 7.99 2.36 -25.20
N GLU A 108 8.97 1.51 -24.88
CA GLU A 108 10.40 1.85 -24.89
C GLU A 108 10.93 2.24 -26.29
N HIS A 109 10.25 1.78 -27.35
CA HIS A 109 10.57 2.04 -28.75
C HIS A 109 9.80 3.24 -29.33
N ARG A 110 8.97 3.91 -28.50
CA ARG A 110 8.03 4.99 -28.82
C ARG A 110 6.86 4.58 -29.72
N GLN A 111 6.55 3.30 -29.82
CA GLN A 111 5.33 2.79 -30.46
C GLN A 111 4.12 3.05 -29.55
N LEU A 112 2.97 3.36 -30.14
CA LEU A 112 1.76 3.71 -29.41
C LEU A 112 1.14 2.48 -28.75
N LEU A 113 1.00 2.51 -27.42
CA LEU A 113 0.32 1.50 -26.61
C LEU A 113 -1.12 1.89 -26.29
N ALA A 114 -1.36 3.13 -25.86
CA ALA A 114 -2.66 3.57 -25.38
C ALA A 114 -2.94 5.05 -25.65
N ILE A 115 -4.24 5.40 -25.69
CA ILE A 115 -4.73 6.76 -25.52
C ILE A 115 -5.39 6.87 -24.14
N ILE A 116 -5.14 7.95 -23.41
CA ILE A 116 -5.80 8.28 -22.14
C ILE A 116 -6.41 9.68 -22.26
N THR A 117 -7.62 9.83 -21.72
CA THR A 117 -8.41 11.06 -21.75
C THR A 117 -8.89 11.44 -20.36
N THR A 118 -9.41 12.65 -20.22
CA THR A 118 -10.07 13.14 -19.00
C THR A 118 -11.26 12.27 -18.56
N TYR A 119 -11.91 11.53 -19.48
CA TYR A 119 -12.95 10.57 -19.14
C TYR A 119 -12.36 9.36 -18.38
N ASP A 120 -11.25 8.82 -18.84
CA ASP A 120 -10.62 7.62 -18.28
C ASP A 120 -10.09 7.86 -16.87
N THR A 121 -9.41 8.99 -16.66
CA THR A 121 -8.92 9.38 -15.33
C THR A 121 -10.08 9.62 -14.38
N THR A 122 -11.17 10.24 -14.85
CA THR A 122 -12.41 10.41 -14.07
C THR A 122 -13.07 9.07 -13.73
N ALA A 123 -13.10 8.12 -14.66
CA ALA A 123 -13.67 6.79 -14.43
C ALA A 123 -12.86 5.98 -13.41
N TYR A 124 -11.52 5.95 -13.57
CA TYR A 124 -10.60 5.32 -12.62
C TYR A 124 -10.71 5.91 -11.21
N LEU A 125 -10.66 7.25 -11.09
CA LEU A 125 -10.78 7.93 -9.80
C LEU A 125 -12.17 7.74 -9.16
N ARG A 126 -13.24 7.70 -9.96
CA ARG A 126 -14.60 7.42 -9.49
C ARG A 126 -14.70 6.02 -8.89
N GLN A 127 -14.24 4.99 -9.62
CA GLN A 127 -14.24 3.61 -9.13
C GLN A 127 -13.42 3.49 -7.84
N ARG A 128 -12.19 3.99 -7.83
CA ARG A 128 -11.31 3.94 -6.67
C ARG A 128 -11.87 4.68 -5.45
N ALA A 129 -12.64 5.75 -5.66
CA ALA A 129 -13.38 6.43 -4.59
C ALA A 129 -14.57 5.61 -4.07
N GLN A 130 -15.34 4.97 -4.97
CA GLN A 130 -16.45 4.09 -4.62
C GLN A 130 -15.99 2.90 -3.77
N ASP A 131 -14.87 2.26 -4.12
CA ASP A 131 -14.28 1.14 -3.37
C ASP A 131 -13.96 1.53 -1.91
N ILE A 132 -13.37 2.71 -1.72
CA ILE A 132 -13.05 3.27 -0.40
C ILE A 132 -14.32 3.66 0.37
N MET A 133 -15.37 4.13 -0.32
CA MET A 133 -16.67 4.44 0.29
C MET A 133 -17.38 3.17 0.77
N MET A 134 -17.52 2.13 -0.07
CA MET A 134 -18.18 0.87 0.33
C MET A 134 -17.56 0.27 1.59
N VAL A 135 -16.23 0.28 1.68
CA VAL A 135 -15.49 -0.18 2.86
C VAL A 135 -15.78 0.67 4.09
N ARG A 136 -15.89 2.00 3.94
CA ARG A 136 -16.27 2.89 5.04
C ARG A 136 -17.69 2.62 5.51
N ASP A 137 -18.64 2.50 4.59
CA ASP A 137 -20.05 2.22 4.88
C ASP A 137 -20.20 0.91 5.69
N ILE A 138 -19.42 -0.12 5.33
CA ILE A 138 -19.37 -1.38 6.09
C ILE A 138 -18.79 -1.16 7.50
N GLU A 139 -17.69 -0.42 7.64
CA GLU A 139 -17.12 -0.12 8.96
C GLU A 139 -18.08 0.72 9.83
N GLU A 140 -18.84 1.64 9.23
CA GLU A 140 -19.85 2.47 9.91
C GLU A 140 -21.09 1.66 10.32
N MET A 141 -21.59 0.73 9.50
CA MET A 141 -22.64 -0.21 9.90
C MET A 141 -22.19 -1.14 11.04
N ILE A 142 -20.95 -1.66 10.98
CA ILE A 142 -20.39 -2.47 12.07
C ILE A 142 -20.30 -1.65 13.37
N LYS A 143 -19.86 -0.39 13.31
CA LYS A 143 -19.85 0.53 14.46
C LYS A 143 -21.25 0.78 15.00
N SER A 144 -22.23 1.03 14.13
CA SER A 144 -23.64 1.20 14.49
C SER A 144 -24.16 0.00 15.29
N TYR A 145 -23.93 -1.22 14.79
CA TYR A 145 -24.38 -2.44 15.45
C TYR A 145 -23.71 -2.66 16.80
N ILE A 146 -22.41 -2.38 16.91
CA ILE A 146 -21.70 -2.49 18.18
C ILE A 146 -22.22 -1.46 19.18
N ASN A 147 -22.39 -0.21 18.77
CA ASN A 147 -22.96 0.84 19.63
C ASN A 147 -24.37 0.44 20.09
N ALA A 148 -25.22 -0.07 19.21
CA ALA A 148 -26.56 -0.56 19.56
C ALA A 148 -26.53 -1.66 20.66
N ALA A 149 -25.47 -2.46 20.74
CA ALA A 149 -25.31 -3.45 21.81
C ALA A 149 -24.94 -2.86 23.19
N PHE A 150 -24.59 -1.57 23.24
CA PHE A 150 -24.30 -0.79 24.45
C PHE A 150 -25.29 0.36 24.69
N THR A 151 -26.13 0.72 23.72
CA THR A 151 -27.17 1.74 23.90
C THR A 151 -28.28 1.24 24.84
N SER A 152 -28.72 2.11 25.74
CA SER A 152 -29.85 1.90 26.63
C SER A 152 -31.21 2.12 25.92
N PRO A 153 -32.34 1.69 26.51
CA PRO A 153 -33.67 2.07 26.03
C PRO A 153 -33.99 3.57 26.09
N THR A 154 -33.10 4.40 26.67
CA THR A 154 -33.19 5.87 26.66
C THR A 154 -32.32 6.53 25.59
N GLY A 155 -31.65 5.75 24.74
CA GLY A 155 -30.78 6.24 23.66
C GLY A 155 -29.35 6.59 24.07
N GLU A 156 -29.00 6.47 25.36
CA GLU A 156 -27.65 6.75 25.86
C GLU A 156 -26.73 5.53 25.73
N ILE A 157 -25.48 5.73 25.34
CA ILE A 157 -24.48 4.65 25.20
C ILE A 157 -23.80 4.38 26.55
N ASP A 158 -23.79 3.12 26.98
CA ASP A 158 -23.06 2.62 28.15
C ASP A 158 -21.54 2.61 27.88
N GLU A 159 -20.91 3.78 28.04
CA GLU A 159 -19.50 3.99 27.70
C GLU A 159 -18.54 3.14 28.54
N GLU A 160 -18.91 2.81 29.79
CA GLU A 160 -18.11 1.93 30.65
C GLU A 160 -18.05 0.50 30.07
N LYS A 161 -19.20 -0.10 29.73
CA LYS A 161 -19.24 -1.44 29.10
C LYS A 161 -18.68 -1.41 27.68
N ARG A 162 -18.85 -0.31 26.95
CA ARG A 162 -18.22 -0.13 25.62
C ARG A 162 -16.70 -0.13 25.74
N GLN A 163 -16.13 0.63 26.67
CA GLN A 163 -14.68 0.69 26.88
C GLN A 163 -14.12 -0.61 27.48
N GLU A 164 -14.86 -1.34 28.33
CA GLU A 164 -14.47 -2.70 28.77
C GLU A 164 -14.32 -3.66 27.57
N ALA A 165 -15.26 -3.61 26.62
CA ALA A 165 -15.20 -4.39 25.40
C ALA A 165 -14.04 -3.98 24.47
N VAL A 166 -13.74 -2.69 24.38
CA VAL A 166 -12.56 -2.16 23.66
C VAL A 166 -11.26 -2.65 24.31
N ASN A 167 -11.16 -2.62 25.64
CA ASN A 167 -10.02 -3.13 26.38
C ASN A 167 -9.81 -4.63 26.12
N THR A 168 -10.88 -5.42 26.07
CA THR A 168 -10.83 -6.87 25.83
C THR A 168 -10.17 -7.24 24.49
N VAL A 169 -10.34 -6.43 23.44
CA VAL A 169 -9.76 -6.70 22.11
C VAL A 169 -8.45 -5.96 21.82
N THR A 170 -8.08 -4.97 22.65
CA THR A 170 -6.85 -4.18 22.47
C THR A 170 -5.73 -4.55 23.44
N PHE A 171 -6.04 -5.20 24.55
CA PHE A 171 -5.06 -5.61 25.55
C PHE A 171 -4.19 -6.76 25.03
N THR A 172 -3.07 -6.42 24.40
CA THR A 172 -1.97 -7.37 24.21
C THR A 172 -1.44 -7.73 25.59
N PRO A 173 -1.45 -9.00 26.02
CA PRO A 173 -0.97 -9.38 27.35
C PRO A 173 0.54 -9.21 27.43
N GLY A 174 0.97 -8.11 28.03
CA GLY A 174 2.37 -7.84 28.34
C GLY A 174 3.01 -8.93 29.20
N VAL A 175 4.34 -8.89 29.32
CA VAL A 175 5.08 -9.83 30.17
C VAL A 175 4.53 -9.76 31.60
N ARG A 176 3.87 -10.83 32.05
CA ARG A 176 3.21 -10.84 33.37
C ARG A 176 4.24 -10.74 34.50
N LYS A 177 3.88 -10.06 35.59
CA LYS A 177 4.75 -9.89 36.76
C LYS A 177 5.23 -11.24 37.30
N GLU A 178 4.36 -12.25 37.33
CA GLU A 178 4.73 -13.61 37.75
C GLU A 178 5.89 -14.18 36.92
N LYS A 179 5.87 -14.00 35.59
CA LYS A 179 6.91 -14.52 34.69
C LYS A 179 8.24 -13.79 34.88
N PHE A 180 8.21 -12.47 35.10
CA PHE A 180 9.42 -11.72 35.44
C PHE A 180 10.00 -12.17 36.79
N GLN A 181 9.15 -12.33 37.82
CA GLN A 181 9.57 -12.82 39.13
C GLN A 181 10.17 -14.23 39.06
N GLN A 182 9.58 -15.13 38.26
CA GLN A 182 10.10 -16.47 37.99
C GLN A 182 11.48 -16.42 37.31
N ALA A 183 11.65 -15.60 36.26
CA ALA A 183 12.93 -15.42 35.58
C ALA A 183 14.02 -14.85 36.50
N LEU A 184 13.69 -13.86 37.33
CA LEU A 184 14.62 -13.29 38.31
C LEU A 184 15.02 -14.32 39.39
N THR A 185 14.07 -15.12 39.86
CA THR A 185 14.33 -16.20 40.83
C THR A 185 15.24 -17.29 40.23
N ALA A 186 15.02 -17.66 38.97
CA ALA A 186 15.84 -18.64 38.25
C ALA A 186 17.26 -18.13 37.96
N TYR A 187 17.42 -16.83 37.68
CA TYR A 187 18.74 -16.20 37.55
C TYR A 187 19.50 -16.21 38.88
N LEU A 188 18.86 -15.81 39.99
CA LEU A 188 19.49 -15.78 41.30
C LEU A 188 19.93 -17.18 41.77
N SER A 189 19.12 -18.22 41.54
CA SER A 189 19.50 -19.59 41.90
C SER A 189 20.64 -20.14 41.04
N GLN A 190 20.67 -19.85 39.73
CA GLN A 190 21.81 -20.18 38.85
C GLN A 190 23.09 -19.42 39.21
N ALA A 191 22.97 -18.19 39.72
CA ALA A 191 24.08 -17.39 40.25
C ALA A 191 24.58 -17.87 41.64
N GLY A 192 24.01 -18.94 42.21
CA GLY A 192 24.36 -19.45 43.54
C GLY A 192 23.78 -18.65 44.72
N ILE A 193 22.89 -17.70 44.45
CA ILE A 193 22.31 -16.78 45.44
C ILE A 193 20.99 -17.37 45.97
N THR A 194 21.10 -18.31 46.91
CA THR A 194 19.98 -19.16 47.37
C THR A 194 19.17 -18.59 48.55
N ASN A 195 19.65 -17.54 49.22
CA ASN A 195 19.06 -17.01 50.47
C ASN A 195 18.59 -15.54 50.35
N SER A 196 18.32 -15.04 49.14
CA SER A 196 17.85 -13.66 48.92
C SER A 196 16.34 -13.56 48.79
N THR A 197 15.69 -13.01 49.81
CA THR A 197 14.27 -12.63 49.75
C THR A 197 14.08 -11.50 48.74
N ILE A 198 13.37 -11.76 47.63
CA ILE A 198 13.04 -10.73 46.64
C ILE A 198 12.07 -9.73 47.27
N ASN A 199 12.53 -8.49 47.49
CA ASN A 199 11.68 -7.41 48.00
C ASN A 199 10.56 -7.08 46.97
N PRO A 200 9.28 -7.07 47.37
CA PRO A 200 8.16 -6.94 46.45
C PRO A 200 8.02 -5.54 45.83
N ASP A 201 8.45 -4.49 46.52
CA ASP A 201 8.36 -3.09 46.08
C ASP A 201 9.50 -2.75 45.11
N ILE A 202 10.69 -3.28 45.37
CA ILE A 202 11.84 -3.23 44.44
C ILE A 202 11.52 -4.05 43.19
N LEU A 203 10.87 -5.22 43.33
CA LEU A 203 10.40 -6.02 42.19
C LEU A 203 9.34 -5.27 41.37
N GLU A 204 8.35 -4.64 42.01
CA GLU A 204 7.29 -3.86 41.35
C GLU A 204 7.87 -2.65 40.59
N SER A 205 8.74 -1.88 41.24
CA SER A 205 9.37 -0.70 40.62
C SER A 205 10.35 -1.08 39.50
N THR A 206 11.10 -2.16 39.64
CA THR A 206 11.98 -2.69 38.57
C THR A 206 11.15 -3.20 37.38
N PHE A 207 10.08 -3.96 37.65
CA PHE A 207 9.13 -4.41 36.63
C PHE A 207 8.52 -3.22 35.87
N ARG A 208 8.02 -2.21 36.60
CA ARG A 208 7.46 -0.97 36.03
C ARG A 208 8.45 -0.15 35.22
N ARG A 209 9.73 -0.17 35.57
CA ARG A 209 10.77 0.64 34.92
C ARG A 209 11.33 0.02 33.63
N TYR A 210 11.40 -1.31 33.55
CA TYR A 210 12.17 -1.99 32.49
C TYR A 210 11.38 -3.00 31.64
N ILE A 211 10.18 -3.42 32.05
CA ILE A 211 9.45 -4.53 31.39
C ILE A 211 7.97 -4.19 31.15
N TYR A 212 7.32 -3.49 32.06
CA TYR A 212 5.94 -3.06 31.89
C TYR A 212 5.85 -1.85 30.95
N THR A 213 5.44 -2.09 29.70
CA THR A 213 4.82 -1.05 28.88
C THR A 213 3.36 -0.92 29.31
N ALA A 214 2.91 0.28 29.65
CA ALA A 214 1.49 0.52 29.90
C ALA A 214 0.69 0.20 28.62
N PRO A 215 -0.44 -0.53 28.70
CA PRO A 215 -1.25 -0.81 27.53
C PRO A 215 -1.80 0.51 26.97
N VAL A 216 -1.62 0.75 25.68
CA VAL A 216 -2.19 1.93 25.01
C VAL A 216 -3.70 1.76 24.95
N VAL A 217 -4.39 2.36 25.92
CA VAL A 217 -5.85 2.38 25.98
C VAL A 217 -6.36 3.14 24.75
N LYS A 218 -6.98 2.41 23.82
CA LYS A 218 -7.65 3.00 22.67
C LYS A 218 -9.08 3.32 23.06
N THR A 219 -9.60 4.45 22.58
CA THR A 219 -11.04 4.70 22.53
C THR A 219 -11.65 3.86 21.41
N PHE A 220 -12.97 3.64 21.45
CA PHE A 220 -13.69 2.88 20.43
C PHE A 220 -13.35 3.30 19.00
N ASP A 221 -13.41 4.60 18.72
CA ASP A 221 -13.23 5.19 17.38
C ASP A 221 -11.77 5.13 16.85
N LYS A 222 -10.83 4.69 17.70
CA LYS A 222 -9.41 4.48 17.37
C LYS A 222 -9.07 2.99 17.15
N LEU A 223 -10.07 2.11 17.10
CA LEU A 223 -9.90 0.71 16.72
C LEU A 223 -9.61 0.56 15.22
N THR A 224 -9.04 -0.59 14.87
CA THR A 224 -8.97 -1.06 13.47
C THR A 224 -10.23 -1.86 13.15
N LEU A 225 -10.54 -2.02 11.86
CA LEU A 225 -11.61 -2.92 11.39
C LEU A 225 -11.57 -4.32 12.03
N ASN A 226 -10.39 -4.89 12.31
CA ASN A 226 -10.29 -6.16 13.03
C ASN A 226 -10.86 -6.05 14.45
N GLY A 227 -10.50 -5.00 15.20
CA GLY A 227 -11.00 -4.78 16.56
C GLY A 227 -12.53 -4.58 16.61
N TYR A 228 -13.13 -3.93 15.60
CA TYR A 228 -14.59 -3.88 15.49
C TYR A 228 -15.20 -5.27 15.24
N ILE A 229 -14.62 -6.07 14.34
CA ILE A 229 -15.04 -7.47 14.09
C ILE A 229 -14.92 -8.33 15.35
N ASP A 230 -13.82 -8.21 16.10
CA ASP A 230 -13.57 -8.93 17.35
C ASP A 230 -14.58 -8.54 18.44
N ILE A 231 -14.99 -7.26 18.51
CA ILE A 231 -16.02 -6.80 19.44
C ILE A 231 -17.40 -7.32 19.04
N LEU A 232 -17.81 -7.13 17.78
CA LEU A 232 -19.11 -7.57 17.26
C LEU A 232 -19.29 -9.09 17.43
N THR A 233 -18.26 -9.85 17.07
CA THR A 233 -18.28 -11.31 17.06
C THR A 233 -17.81 -11.94 18.38
N SER A 234 -17.76 -11.21 19.50
CA SER A 234 -17.32 -11.79 20.77
C SER A 234 -18.28 -12.87 21.28
N GLN A 235 -17.77 -13.90 21.96
CA GLN A 235 -18.57 -15.06 22.37
C GLN A 235 -19.74 -14.72 23.33
N SER A 236 -19.63 -13.61 24.08
CA SER A 236 -20.68 -13.11 24.98
C SER A 236 -21.78 -12.35 24.22
N ARG A 237 -21.41 -11.45 23.30
CA ARG A 237 -22.37 -10.66 22.49
C ARG A 237 -23.01 -11.47 21.37
N TRP A 238 -22.29 -12.42 20.78
CA TRP A 238 -22.79 -13.24 19.66
C TRP A 238 -24.12 -13.91 19.97
N ARG A 239 -24.37 -14.30 21.23
CA ARG A 239 -25.64 -14.88 21.67
C ARG A 239 -26.88 -14.05 21.32
N LYS A 240 -26.76 -12.72 21.23
CA LYS A 240 -27.85 -11.84 20.76
C LYS A 240 -27.90 -11.79 19.22
N TYR A 241 -26.74 -11.70 18.57
CA TYR A 241 -26.64 -11.64 17.11
C TYR A 241 -26.97 -12.94 16.37
N THR A 242 -26.89 -14.12 17.01
CA THR A 242 -27.32 -15.40 16.42
C THR A 242 -28.75 -15.30 15.86
N ASN A 243 -29.66 -14.68 16.61
CA ASN A 243 -31.07 -14.54 16.23
C ASN A 243 -31.29 -13.43 15.19
N VAL A 244 -30.34 -12.52 15.01
CA VAL A 244 -30.38 -11.47 13.99
C VAL A 244 -29.93 -12.03 12.65
N PHE A 245 -28.75 -12.65 12.60
CA PHE A 245 -28.12 -13.06 11.34
C PHE A 245 -28.48 -14.48 10.89
N SER A 246 -29.02 -15.32 11.78
CA SER A 246 -29.42 -16.72 11.52
C SER A 246 -28.32 -17.58 10.86
N LEU A 247 -27.05 -17.22 11.09
CA LEU A 247 -25.86 -17.82 10.46
C LEU A 247 -24.78 -18.12 11.49
N GLU A 248 -23.87 -19.03 11.14
CA GLU A 248 -22.76 -19.38 12.01
C GLU A 248 -21.77 -18.23 12.21
N ARG A 249 -21.24 -18.14 13.44
CA ARG A 249 -20.23 -17.15 13.84
C ARG A 249 -19.00 -17.17 12.91
N ALA A 250 -18.56 -18.35 12.48
CA ALA A 250 -17.42 -18.51 11.59
C ALA A 250 -17.66 -17.89 10.20
N THR A 251 -18.85 -18.10 9.62
CA THR A 251 -19.23 -17.55 8.30
C THR A 251 -19.21 -16.03 8.28
N ILE A 252 -19.74 -15.38 9.33
CA ILE A 252 -19.75 -13.92 9.42
C ILE A 252 -18.34 -13.37 9.71
N ILE A 253 -17.52 -14.06 10.52
CA ILE A 253 -16.11 -13.70 10.68
C ILE A 253 -15.36 -13.76 9.34
N ALA A 254 -15.56 -14.81 8.54
CA ALA A 254 -14.91 -14.97 7.24
C ALA A 254 -15.28 -13.85 6.26
N LEU A 255 -16.57 -13.52 6.13
CA LEU A 255 -17.05 -12.42 5.29
C LEU A 255 -16.43 -11.07 5.70
N LEU A 256 -16.45 -10.74 6.99
CA LEU A 256 -15.88 -9.48 7.47
C LEU A 256 -14.34 -9.45 7.38
N GLN A 257 -13.68 -10.61 7.39
CA GLN A 257 -12.23 -10.69 7.14
C GLN A 257 -11.87 -10.47 5.65
N SER A 258 -12.68 -10.90 4.67
CA SER A 258 -12.40 -10.57 3.26
C SER A 258 -12.55 -9.06 3.00
N VAL A 259 -13.53 -8.41 3.65
CA VAL A 259 -13.63 -6.92 3.67
C VAL A 259 -12.39 -6.29 4.33
N ARG A 260 -11.93 -6.81 5.47
CA ARG A 260 -10.71 -6.33 6.16
C ARG A 260 -9.49 -6.37 5.24
N ASP A 261 -9.31 -7.46 4.50
CA ASP A 261 -8.13 -7.64 3.66
C ASP A 261 -8.21 -6.88 2.34
N THR A 262 -9.42 -6.71 1.80
CA THR A 262 -9.69 -5.76 0.71
C THR A 262 -9.43 -4.32 1.15
N ARG A 263 -9.81 -3.92 2.38
CA ARG A 263 -9.44 -2.61 2.96
C ARG A 263 -7.93 -2.47 3.12
N ASN A 264 -7.23 -3.51 3.55
CA ASN A 264 -5.76 -3.49 3.67
C ASN A 264 -5.10 -3.26 2.29
N ALA A 265 -5.56 -3.92 1.22
CA ALA A 265 -5.07 -3.70 -0.13
C ALA A 265 -5.28 -2.25 -0.62
N LEU A 266 -6.50 -1.72 -0.49
CA LEU A 266 -6.84 -0.33 -0.84
C LEU A 266 -5.98 0.68 -0.05
N ALA A 267 -5.90 0.52 1.28
CA ALA A 267 -5.21 1.43 2.18
C ALA A 267 -3.69 1.48 1.97
N HIS A 268 -3.10 0.43 1.38
CA HIS A 268 -1.67 0.43 1.05
C HIS A 268 -1.33 1.14 -0.27
N PHE A 269 -2.32 1.54 -1.09
CA PHE A 269 -2.12 2.14 -2.42
C PHE A 269 -1.11 1.35 -3.29
N ARG A 270 -1.28 0.02 -3.34
CA ARG A 270 -0.38 -0.92 -4.04
C ARG A 270 -1.04 -1.76 -5.12
N ASP A 271 -2.35 -1.94 -5.04
CA ASP A 271 -3.11 -2.86 -5.88
C ASP A 271 -4.50 -2.25 -6.15
N ASN A 272 -5.01 -2.43 -7.37
CA ASN A 272 -6.43 -2.26 -7.69
C ASN A 272 -7.17 -3.54 -7.29
N ILE A 273 -8.35 -3.41 -6.67
CA ILE A 273 -9.12 -4.57 -6.21
C ILE A 273 -9.88 -5.23 -7.36
N SER A 274 -9.93 -6.56 -7.35
CA SER A 274 -10.57 -7.33 -8.43
C SER A 274 -12.08 -7.09 -8.49
N ASP A 275 -12.70 -7.44 -9.61
CA ASP A 275 -14.17 -7.37 -9.74
C ASP A 275 -14.86 -8.28 -8.71
N GLN A 276 -14.29 -9.45 -8.40
CA GLN A 276 -14.74 -10.30 -7.29
C GLN A 276 -14.68 -9.56 -5.94
N GLN A 277 -13.58 -8.88 -5.62
CA GLN A 277 -13.47 -8.13 -4.36
C GLN A 277 -14.49 -6.97 -4.30
N ARG A 278 -14.78 -6.30 -5.42
CA ARG A 278 -15.85 -5.30 -5.51
C ARG A 278 -17.25 -5.91 -5.34
N GLU A 279 -17.45 -7.12 -5.85
CA GLU A 279 -18.69 -7.89 -5.66
C GLU A 279 -18.86 -8.32 -4.19
N GLU A 280 -17.80 -8.80 -3.53
CA GLU A 280 -17.79 -9.13 -2.10
C GLU A 280 -18.06 -7.91 -1.20
N LEU A 281 -17.47 -6.75 -1.52
CA LEU A 281 -17.77 -5.50 -0.81
C LEU A 281 -19.25 -5.10 -0.97
N ARG A 282 -19.78 -5.14 -2.20
CA ARG A 282 -21.19 -4.82 -2.47
C ARG A 282 -22.12 -5.78 -1.74
N PHE A 283 -21.88 -7.08 -1.86
CA PHE A 283 -22.64 -8.12 -1.17
C PHE A 283 -22.60 -7.94 0.34
N CYS A 284 -21.43 -7.68 0.94
CA CYS A 284 -21.33 -7.45 2.38
C CYS A 284 -22.09 -6.19 2.82
N LYS A 285 -22.02 -5.11 2.04
CA LYS A 285 -22.77 -3.87 2.33
C LYS A 285 -24.28 -4.11 2.27
N GLU A 286 -24.78 -4.73 1.22
CA GLU A 286 -26.20 -5.03 1.02
C GLU A 286 -26.72 -6.13 1.96
N TRP A 287 -25.86 -7.06 2.39
CA TRP A 287 -26.19 -8.04 3.41
C TRP A 287 -26.31 -7.40 4.79
N LEU A 288 -25.38 -6.51 5.18
CA LEU A 288 -25.49 -5.76 6.43
C LEU A 288 -26.76 -4.90 6.42
N ALA A 289 -26.97 -4.02 5.43
CA ALA A 289 -28.13 -3.13 5.38
C ALA A 289 -29.49 -3.84 5.62
N ARG A 290 -29.67 -5.05 5.08
CA ARG A 290 -30.89 -5.87 5.29
C ARG A 290 -31.13 -6.36 6.72
N HIS A 291 -30.12 -6.35 7.59
CA HIS A 291 -30.21 -6.78 8.99
C HIS A 291 -30.26 -5.60 9.98
N GLU A 292 -30.13 -4.35 9.54
CA GLU A 292 -30.06 -3.18 10.43
C GLU A 292 -31.31 -3.03 11.31
N GLU A 293 -32.51 -3.17 10.74
CA GLU A 293 -33.74 -3.17 11.53
C GLU A 293 -33.79 -4.32 12.57
N ALA A 294 -33.25 -5.49 12.23
CA ALA A 294 -33.27 -6.65 13.10
C ALA A 294 -32.28 -6.49 14.27
N VAL A 295 -31.14 -5.81 14.05
CA VAL A 295 -30.27 -5.32 15.12
C VAL A 295 -31.03 -4.33 16.00
N ASN A 296 -31.59 -3.27 15.41
CA ASN A 296 -32.25 -2.19 16.17
C ASN A 296 -33.44 -2.71 17.00
N ARG A 297 -34.24 -3.64 16.47
CA ARG A 297 -35.29 -4.36 17.23
C ARG A 297 -34.72 -5.22 18.36
N THR A 298 -33.62 -5.95 18.13
CA THR A 298 -32.99 -6.83 19.14
C THR A 298 -32.37 -6.07 20.32
N PHE A 299 -32.01 -4.80 20.12
CA PHE A 299 -31.45 -3.93 21.16
C PHE A 299 -32.42 -2.85 21.67
N GLY A 300 -33.66 -2.81 21.17
CA GLY A 300 -34.71 -1.94 21.70
C GLY A 300 -34.67 -0.48 21.21
N LEU A 301 -34.04 -0.21 20.07
CA LEU A 301 -33.85 1.14 19.50
C LEU A 301 -34.96 1.56 18.51
N ALA A 302 -36.14 0.94 18.59
CA ALA A 302 -37.24 1.18 17.67
C ALA A 302 -38.38 1.95 18.35
N GLU A 303 -38.42 3.28 18.18
CA GLU A 303 -39.63 4.08 18.43
C GLU A 303 -40.59 4.01 17.23
N GLY A 304 -41.91 3.98 17.51
CA GLY A 304 -42.90 4.61 16.62
C GLY A 304 -43.33 3.89 15.33
N ALA A 305 -43.99 2.74 15.46
CA ALA A 305 -45.14 2.30 14.63
C ALA A 305 -45.15 2.48 13.09
N ALA A 306 -45.17 1.34 12.38
CA ALA A 306 -46.01 1.14 11.19
C ALA A 306 -46.76 -0.20 11.35
N LEU A 307 -47.96 -0.32 10.76
CA LEU A 307 -48.88 -1.44 11.05
C LEU A 307 -48.46 -2.76 10.38
N ALA A 308 -48.68 -3.87 11.08
CA ALA A 308 -48.73 -5.19 10.48
C ALA A 308 -50.12 -5.48 9.88
N PRO A 309 -50.19 -6.06 8.67
CA PRO A 309 -51.33 -6.85 8.22
C PRO A 309 -51.11 -8.34 8.55
N GLN A 310 -52.17 -9.03 8.98
CA GLN A 310 -52.28 -10.49 8.90
C GLN A 310 -53.28 -10.86 7.77
N PRO A 311 -53.39 -12.15 7.36
CA PRO A 311 -53.84 -12.53 6.01
C PRO A 311 -55.37 -12.65 5.86
N GLU A 312 -55.80 -13.34 4.78
CA GLU A 312 -57.18 -13.59 4.30
C GLU A 312 -57.75 -12.39 3.50
N ASP A 313 -58.26 -12.52 2.26
CA ASP A 313 -58.58 -13.70 1.42
C ASP A 313 -58.33 -13.46 -0.09
N GLU A 314 -58.15 -14.55 -0.85
CA GLU A 314 -58.41 -14.66 -2.31
C GLU A 314 -59.90 -15.04 -2.52
N PRO A 315 -60.60 -14.60 -3.61
CA PRO A 315 -60.42 -15.23 -4.93
C PRO A 315 -60.71 -14.24 -6.12
N GLU A 316 -60.80 -14.60 -7.41
CA GLU A 316 -60.83 -15.90 -8.10
C GLU A 316 -60.40 -15.77 -9.59
N GLU A 317 -59.86 -16.85 -10.19
CA GLU A 317 -59.98 -17.21 -11.62
C GLU A 317 -59.33 -16.30 -12.72
N GLN A 318 -58.90 -16.75 -13.92
CA GLN A 318 -59.16 -17.99 -14.68
C GLN A 318 -57.92 -18.63 -15.37
N ALA A 319 -58.01 -19.96 -15.55
CA ALA A 319 -57.44 -20.83 -16.59
C ALA A 319 -56.00 -20.57 -17.14
N ALA A 320 -54.99 -21.43 -16.88
CA ALA A 320 -54.82 -22.81 -17.38
C ALA A 320 -54.58 -22.90 -18.90
N SER A 321 -53.33 -23.11 -19.35
CA SER A 321 -52.69 -24.43 -19.65
C SER A 321 -52.77 -24.78 -21.16
N THR A 322 -51.93 -25.61 -21.80
CA THR A 322 -51.13 -26.75 -21.30
C THR A 322 -50.02 -27.15 -22.30
N ARG A 323 -48.88 -27.71 -21.83
CA ARG A 323 -48.05 -28.76 -22.51
C ARG A 323 -47.38 -28.42 -23.87
N GLN A 324 -46.54 -29.27 -24.51
CA GLN A 324 -45.43 -30.23 -24.20
C GLN A 324 -44.86 -30.67 -25.60
N GLU A 325 -43.64 -31.16 -25.83
CA GLU A 325 -42.36 -31.32 -25.09
C GLU A 325 -41.24 -31.61 -26.14
N GLY A 326 -39.95 -31.64 -25.78
CA GLY A 326 -38.91 -32.13 -26.72
C GLY A 326 -37.45 -31.95 -26.30
N THR A 327 -36.81 -33.03 -25.85
CA THR A 327 -35.34 -33.14 -25.69
C THR A 327 -34.67 -33.58 -26.99
N SER A 328 -33.46 -33.08 -27.29
CA SER A 328 -32.39 -33.83 -28.01
C SER A 328 -31.04 -33.08 -28.02
N THR A 329 -30.02 -33.73 -27.46
CA THR A 329 -28.57 -33.57 -27.78
C THR A 329 -28.23 -34.39 -29.06
N PRO A 330 -26.99 -34.59 -29.56
CA PRO A 330 -25.65 -34.37 -28.95
C PRO A 330 -24.56 -33.78 -29.90
N SER A 331 -23.28 -33.83 -29.46
CA SER A 331 -22.09 -34.13 -30.29
C SER A 331 -21.61 -33.12 -31.37
N ASP A 332 -20.35 -33.11 -31.81
CA ASP A 332 -19.09 -33.66 -31.24
C ASP A 332 -17.86 -32.98 -31.89
N HIS A 333 -16.69 -33.14 -31.25
CA HIS A 333 -15.33 -33.29 -31.84
C HIS A 333 -14.81 -32.27 -32.91
N ALA A 334 -13.53 -32.25 -33.31
CA ALA A 334 -12.23 -32.42 -32.63
C ALA A 334 -11.12 -32.09 -33.68
N ALA A 335 -9.87 -31.90 -33.23
CA ALA A 335 -8.66 -31.95 -34.08
C ALA A 335 -8.55 -30.88 -35.22
N SER A 336 -7.42 -30.66 -35.91
CA SER A 336 -6.00 -30.96 -35.61
C SER A 336 -5.07 -30.23 -36.60
N GLY A 337 -4.07 -29.51 -36.08
CA GLY A 337 -2.73 -29.38 -36.70
C GLY A 337 -2.57 -28.45 -37.92
N GLY A 338 -1.35 -28.02 -38.26
CA GLY A 338 -0.08 -28.23 -37.55
C GLY A 338 1.10 -27.46 -38.16
N SER A 339 2.22 -27.37 -37.43
CA SER A 339 3.48 -26.73 -37.87
C SER A 339 4.21 -27.56 -38.95
N PRO A 340 5.11 -26.93 -39.74
CA PRO A 340 6.56 -26.97 -39.48
C PRO A 340 7.16 -25.54 -39.24
N SER A 341 8.32 -25.32 -38.58
CA SER A 341 9.73 -25.75 -38.85
C SER A 341 10.29 -25.08 -40.13
N THR A 342 11.52 -24.54 -40.26
CA THR A 342 12.77 -24.40 -39.45
C THR A 342 13.65 -23.28 -40.13
N ALA A 343 14.84 -22.77 -39.72
CA ALA A 343 15.83 -22.98 -38.63
C ALA A 343 16.68 -21.68 -38.40
N ASP A 344 17.95 -21.82 -37.96
CA ASP A 344 19.13 -20.90 -37.98
C ASP A 344 19.07 -19.57 -37.18
N ALA A 345 19.88 -19.25 -36.14
CA ALA A 345 21.31 -19.46 -35.75
C ALA A 345 22.22 -18.25 -36.12
N ASP A 346 22.59 -17.37 -35.16
CA ASP A 346 23.85 -17.40 -34.34
C ASP A 346 25.00 -16.59 -35.04
N PRO A 347 26.06 -16.03 -34.40
CA PRO A 347 26.41 -15.91 -32.97
C PRO A 347 26.74 -14.49 -32.45
N THR A 348 26.85 -14.32 -31.12
CA THR A 348 28.11 -13.89 -30.46
C THR A 348 28.06 -14.09 -28.93
N VAL A 349 28.89 -15.02 -28.46
CA VAL A 349 29.35 -15.22 -27.07
C VAL A 349 30.25 -14.04 -26.64
N ALA A 350 30.52 -13.70 -25.38
CA ALA A 350 29.82 -13.64 -24.07
C ALA A 350 30.90 -13.33 -23.01
N GLU A 351 30.56 -12.72 -21.86
CA GLU A 351 31.38 -12.90 -20.65
C GLU A 351 30.55 -13.13 -19.37
N SER A 352 30.83 -14.29 -18.75
CA SER A 352 30.69 -14.61 -17.33
C SER A 352 29.42 -14.18 -16.57
N SER A 353 28.35 -14.97 -16.71
CA SER A 353 27.34 -15.08 -15.66
C SER A 353 27.97 -15.51 -14.33
N GLY A 354 27.80 -14.73 -13.27
CA GLY A 354 28.13 -15.16 -11.89
C GLY A 354 27.20 -16.28 -11.44
N GLY A 355 27.56 -17.52 -11.71
CA GLY A 355 26.71 -18.69 -11.45
C GLY A 355 26.34 -18.82 -9.97
N ALA A 356 25.04 -18.97 -9.69
CA ALA A 356 24.52 -19.18 -8.34
C ALA A 356 25.00 -20.52 -7.77
N SER A 357 26.13 -20.50 -7.06
CA SER A 357 26.68 -21.66 -6.36
C SER A 357 26.34 -21.58 -4.87
N GLY A 358 25.31 -22.33 -4.46
CA GLY A 358 24.87 -22.36 -3.06
C GLY A 358 23.55 -23.10 -2.88
N ARG A 359 23.24 -23.46 -1.62
CA ARG A 359 22.04 -24.23 -1.24
C ARG A 359 20.72 -23.65 -1.77
N TYR A 360 20.64 -22.32 -1.94
CA TYR A 360 19.42 -21.64 -2.36
C TYR A 360 19.32 -21.42 -3.88
N ALA A 361 20.34 -21.81 -4.66
CA ALA A 361 20.35 -21.65 -6.11
C ALA A 361 19.12 -22.23 -6.84
N PRO A 362 18.51 -23.37 -6.44
CA PRO A 362 17.26 -23.84 -7.03
C PRO A 362 16.09 -22.87 -6.84
N LEU A 363 15.96 -22.28 -5.65
CA LEU A 363 14.97 -21.25 -5.36
C LEU A 363 15.22 -20.00 -6.18
N ILE A 364 16.49 -19.58 -6.34
CA ILE A 364 16.83 -18.43 -7.19
C ILE A 364 16.49 -18.70 -8.65
N GLY A 365 16.80 -19.90 -9.16
CA GLY A 365 16.41 -20.32 -10.51
C GLY A 365 14.89 -20.25 -10.70
N HIS A 366 14.12 -20.75 -9.74
CA HIS A 366 12.66 -20.69 -9.75
C HIS A 366 12.10 -19.25 -9.70
N LEU A 367 12.72 -18.34 -8.95
CA LEU A 367 12.35 -16.91 -8.93
C LEU A 367 12.68 -16.25 -10.28
N VAL A 368 13.85 -16.51 -10.85
CA VAL A 368 14.27 -15.95 -12.15
C VAL A 368 13.38 -16.46 -13.30
N SER A 369 12.95 -17.73 -13.26
CA SER A 369 12.15 -18.36 -14.32
C SER A 369 10.69 -17.90 -14.40
N GLN A 370 10.21 -17.07 -13.47
CA GLN A 370 8.84 -16.54 -13.54
C GLN A 370 8.67 -15.54 -14.71
N PRO A 371 7.46 -15.39 -15.27
CA PRO A 371 7.17 -14.34 -16.25
C PRO A 371 7.55 -12.94 -15.76
N GLN A 372 7.97 -12.06 -16.66
CA GLN A 372 8.30 -10.67 -16.30
C GLN A 372 7.07 -9.91 -15.76
N SER A 373 5.87 -10.25 -16.21
CA SER A 373 4.58 -9.75 -15.71
C SER A 373 4.17 -10.30 -14.33
N MET A 374 4.94 -11.22 -13.73
CA MET A 374 4.71 -11.69 -12.36
C MET A 374 5.57 -10.89 -11.38
N ASP A 375 5.03 -9.80 -10.86
CA ASP A 375 5.71 -8.97 -9.85
C ASP A 375 5.65 -9.50 -8.42
N LYS A 376 4.80 -10.49 -8.14
CA LYS A 376 4.62 -11.09 -6.82
C LYS A 376 4.46 -12.60 -6.95
N LEU A 377 5.25 -13.37 -6.21
CA LEU A 377 5.13 -14.82 -6.09
C LEU A 377 5.03 -15.17 -4.60
N THR A 378 3.88 -15.70 -4.19
CA THR A 378 3.65 -16.19 -2.82
C THR A 378 3.78 -17.70 -2.77
N MET A 379 4.60 -18.19 -1.85
CA MET A 379 4.93 -19.60 -1.69
C MET A 379 4.85 -19.99 -0.21
N THR A 380 4.47 -21.23 0.06
CA THR A 380 4.64 -21.85 1.37
C THR A 380 6.09 -22.26 1.59
N PHE A 381 6.51 -22.43 2.85
CA PHE A 381 7.79 -23.02 3.20
C PHE A 381 7.89 -24.48 2.69
N GLY A 382 6.76 -25.19 2.54
CA GLY A 382 6.72 -26.53 1.95
C GLY A 382 7.01 -26.56 0.45
N GLU A 383 6.47 -25.61 -0.33
CA GLU A 383 6.81 -25.47 -1.76
C GLU A 383 8.29 -25.07 -1.95
N ILE A 384 8.83 -24.24 -1.05
CA ILE A 384 10.25 -23.89 -1.06
C ILE A 384 11.13 -25.09 -0.68
N ASP A 385 10.73 -25.93 0.27
CA ASP A 385 11.44 -27.19 0.58
C ASP A 385 11.47 -28.14 -0.62
N GLN A 386 10.37 -28.24 -1.38
CA GLN A 386 10.31 -29.04 -2.62
C GLN A 386 11.27 -28.49 -3.70
N ILE A 387 11.43 -27.17 -3.80
CA ILE A 387 12.34 -26.53 -4.76
C ILE A 387 13.80 -26.64 -4.33
N LEU A 388 14.09 -26.52 -3.03
CA LEU A 388 15.46 -26.65 -2.49
C LEU A 388 15.95 -28.10 -2.44
N GLY A 389 15.04 -29.08 -2.36
CA GLY A 389 15.37 -30.48 -2.12
C GLY A 389 15.85 -30.72 -0.69
N GLU A 390 16.28 -31.95 -0.37
CA GLU A 390 16.83 -32.24 0.96
C GLU A 390 18.31 -31.81 1.09
N PRO A 391 18.71 -31.10 2.17
CA PRO A 391 17.87 -30.54 3.22
C PRO A 391 17.30 -29.16 2.85
N GLY A 392 15.98 -28.98 3.01
CA GLY A 392 15.22 -27.78 2.63
C GLY A 392 15.51 -26.54 3.49
N LEU A 393 14.49 -25.76 3.84
CA LEU A 393 14.64 -24.60 4.70
C LEU A 393 15.17 -24.97 6.10
N PRO A 394 16.16 -24.25 6.64
CA PRO A 394 16.66 -24.51 7.98
C PRO A 394 15.59 -24.18 9.04
N PRO A 395 15.60 -24.81 10.23
CA PRO A 395 14.66 -24.50 11.31
C PRO A 395 14.61 -23.01 11.71
N SER A 396 15.71 -22.27 11.50
CA SER A 396 15.76 -20.81 11.71
C SER A 396 14.88 -20.00 10.74
N ALA A 397 14.68 -20.47 9.50
CA ALA A 397 13.76 -19.87 8.55
C ALA A 397 12.29 -20.03 8.99
N ARG A 398 11.99 -21.14 9.67
CA ARG A 398 10.65 -21.46 10.19
C ARG A 398 10.38 -20.77 11.54
N ALA A 399 11.42 -20.63 12.38
CA ALA A 399 11.30 -19.99 13.70
C ALA A 399 11.41 -18.45 13.70
N TYR A 400 12.18 -17.83 12.80
CA TYR A 400 12.54 -16.41 12.92
C TYR A 400 12.24 -15.59 11.65
N ARG A 401 11.30 -14.64 11.77
CA ARG A 401 10.99 -13.66 10.71
C ARG A 401 12.22 -12.94 10.15
N ALA A 402 13.21 -12.65 11.00
CA ALA A 402 14.44 -11.95 10.62
C ALA A 402 15.28 -12.72 9.56
N TRP A 403 15.17 -14.05 9.51
CA TRP A 403 15.89 -14.88 8.53
C TRP A 403 15.46 -14.56 7.07
N TRP A 404 14.21 -14.14 6.88
CA TRP A 404 13.64 -13.68 5.61
C TRP A 404 13.87 -12.18 5.36
N GLY A 405 14.73 -11.52 6.14
CA GLY A 405 15.07 -10.11 5.95
C GLY A 405 15.86 -9.88 4.67
N ASN A 406 15.54 -8.80 3.95
CA ASN A 406 16.28 -8.35 2.75
C ASN A 406 17.57 -7.60 3.15
N ASP A 407 18.40 -8.24 3.97
CA ASP A 407 19.65 -7.68 4.50
C ASP A 407 20.86 -8.23 3.72
N THR A 408 21.51 -7.35 2.95
CA THR A 408 22.70 -7.68 2.16
C THR A 408 23.97 -7.87 3.00
N THR A 409 23.95 -7.50 4.29
CA THR A 409 25.13 -7.51 5.18
C THR A 409 25.13 -8.67 6.18
N SER A 410 23.97 -9.05 6.72
CA SER A 410 23.88 -10.15 7.70
C SER A 410 23.79 -11.54 7.09
N HIS A 411 23.22 -11.68 5.88
CA HIS A 411 22.71 -12.95 5.37
C HIS A 411 23.02 -13.18 3.88
N GLY A 412 24.04 -14.00 3.61
CA GLY A 412 24.49 -14.35 2.24
C GLY A 412 23.46 -15.12 1.39
N HIS A 413 22.35 -15.59 1.97
CA HIS A 413 21.21 -16.11 1.20
C HIS A 413 20.29 -15.01 0.68
N ALA A 414 20.10 -13.92 1.45
CA ALA A 414 19.27 -12.79 1.03
C ALA A 414 19.91 -12.02 -0.14
N GLN A 415 21.24 -11.92 -0.17
CA GLN A 415 21.98 -11.39 -1.32
C GLN A 415 21.61 -12.06 -2.65
N GLN A 416 21.27 -13.36 -2.64
CA GLN A 416 21.06 -14.15 -3.85
C GLN A 416 19.70 -13.84 -4.51
N TRP A 417 18.62 -13.69 -3.73
CA TRP A 417 17.34 -13.24 -4.30
C TRP A 417 17.38 -11.77 -4.70
N LEU A 418 18.04 -10.91 -3.90
CA LEU A 418 18.21 -9.48 -4.21
C LEU A 418 19.03 -9.28 -5.50
N GLY A 419 20.10 -10.05 -5.71
CA GLY A 419 20.88 -10.08 -6.95
C GLY A 419 20.09 -10.59 -8.15
N ALA A 420 19.17 -11.54 -7.94
CA ALA A 420 18.21 -11.98 -8.95
C ALA A 420 17.04 -11.00 -9.18
N GLY A 421 17.07 -9.83 -8.54
CA GLY A 421 16.05 -8.78 -8.69
C GLY A 421 14.79 -8.98 -7.85
N TRP A 422 14.73 -9.99 -6.97
CA TRP A 422 13.59 -10.28 -6.10
C TRP A 422 13.85 -9.88 -4.64
N HIS A 423 12.81 -9.58 -3.89
CA HIS A 423 12.89 -9.32 -2.45
C HIS A 423 11.72 -9.94 -1.70
N VAL A 424 11.89 -10.29 -0.43
CA VAL A 424 10.76 -10.72 0.41
C VAL A 424 9.91 -9.50 0.76
N ALA A 425 8.74 -9.36 0.13
CA ALA A 425 7.79 -8.29 0.40
C ALA A 425 7.03 -8.54 1.71
N THR A 426 6.64 -9.80 1.93
CA THR A 426 5.87 -10.23 3.11
C THR A 426 6.31 -11.63 3.54
N VAL A 427 6.27 -11.92 4.85
CA VAL A 427 6.30 -13.29 5.38
C VAL A 427 5.26 -13.40 6.49
N VAL A 428 4.53 -14.51 6.54
CA VAL A 428 3.48 -14.82 7.51
C VAL A 428 3.86 -16.13 8.20
N MET A 429 4.59 -16.01 9.32
CA MET A 429 5.16 -17.16 10.03
C MET A 429 4.10 -18.17 10.49
N ALA A 430 2.89 -17.70 10.81
CA ALA A 430 1.79 -18.55 11.29
C ALA A 430 1.11 -19.38 10.19
N GLU A 431 1.24 -18.97 8.92
CA GLU A 431 0.79 -19.74 7.75
C GLU A 431 1.95 -20.49 7.08
N GLU A 432 3.19 -20.26 7.54
CA GLU A 432 4.42 -20.68 6.87
C GLU A 432 4.50 -20.21 5.41
N ARG A 433 4.14 -18.95 5.13
CA ARG A 433 4.13 -18.37 3.76
C ARG A 433 5.04 -17.17 3.63
N VAL A 434 5.69 -17.05 2.47
CA VAL A 434 6.51 -15.90 2.05
C VAL A 434 6.06 -15.40 0.68
N THR A 435 5.94 -14.09 0.54
CA THR A 435 5.72 -13.41 -0.72
C THR A 435 7.03 -12.77 -1.16
N PHE A 436 7.64 -13.33 -2.20
CA PHE A 436 8.66 -12.63 -2.96
C PHE A 436 7.97 -11.62 -3.90
N ALA A 437 8.61 -10.48 -4.14
CA ALA A 437 8.21 -9.53 -5.16
C ALA A 437 9.40 -9.15 -6.04
N ARG A 438 9.15 -8.87 -7.31
CA ARG A 438 10.13 -8.22 -8.18
C ARG A 438 10.40 -6.84 -7.60
N SER A 439 11.67 -6.51 -7.51
CA SER A 439 12.11 -5.19 -7.08
C SER A 439 11.99 -4.25 -8.27
N SER A 440 11.32 -3.13 -8.10
CA SER A 440 11.30 -2.06 -9.09
C SER A 440 12.71 -1.51 -9.35
N SER A 441 12.89 -0.80 -10.46
CA SER A 441 14.09 0.00 -10.74
C SER A 441 14.42 0.94 -9.56
N HIS A 442 13.38 1.58 -9.03
CA HIS A 442 13.43 2.51 -7.91
C HIS A 442 13.83 1.83 -6.58
N GLU A 443 13.31 0.64 -6.28
CA GLU A 443 13.67 -0.11 -5.07
C GLU A 443 15.12 -0.59 -5.06
N ARG A 444 15.62 -1.08 -6.21
CA ARG A 444 17.07 -1.34 -6.38
C ARG A 444 17.88 -0.05 -6.24
N GLY A 445 17.39 1.04 -6.83
CA GLY A 445 17.98 2.38 -6.71
C GLY A 445 18.13 2.82 -5.25
N TYR A 446 17.05 2.78 -4.46
CA TYR A 446 17.08 3.14 -3.04
C TYR A 446 18.10 2.30 -2.26
N LEU A 447 18.10 0.97 -2.46
CA LEU A 447 19.05 0.10 -1.77
C LEU A 447 20.51 0.44 -2.13
N ALA A 448 20.81 0.68 -3.40
CA ALA A 448 22.14 1.10 -3.85
C ALA A 448 22.53 2.46 -3.27
N PHE A 449 21.68 3.48 -3.47
CA PHE A 449 21.90 4.85 -3.00
C PHE A 449 22.14 4.92 -1.49
N PHE A 450 21.30 4.25 -0.68
CA PHE A 450 21.43 4.26 0.77
C PHE A 450 22.57 3.35 1.28
N THR A 451 22.99 2.35 0.51
CA THR A 451 24.24 1.60 0.81
C THR A 451 25.46 2.49 0.64
N THR A 452 25.55 3.22 -0.49
CA THR A 452 26.67 4.15 -0.72
C THR A 452 26.63 5.31 0.27
N LEU A 453 25.47 5.93 0.51
CA LEU A 453 25.32 7.03 1.48
C LEU A 453 25.72 6.62 2.91
N ARG A 454 25.41 5.39 3.34
CA ARG A 454 25.86 4.86 4.64
C ARG A 454 27.38 4.77 4.72
N ALA A 455 28.05 4.30 3.66
CA ALA A 455 29.50 4.22 3.61
C ALA A 455 30.16 5.61 3.59
N GLU A 456 29.62 6.54 2.78
CA GLU A 456 30.09 7.93 2.71
C GLU A 456 29.90 8.66 4.05
N LEU A 457 28.78 8.46 4.76
CA LEU A 457 28.55 9.02 6.11
C LEU A 457 29.50 8.44 7.16
N GLU A 458 29.70 7.13 7.21
CA GLU A 458 30.62 6.49 8.16
C GLU A 458 32.08 6.90 7.90
N GLN A 459 32.45 7.15 6.63
CA GLN A 459 33.76 7.69 6.28
C GLN A 459 33.92 9.17 6.67
N ALA A 460 32.88 9.99 6.50
CA ALA A 460 32.92 11.43 6.77
C ALA A 460 32.80 11.77 8.27
N ALA A 461 32.05 10.98 9.03
CA ALA A 461 31.84 11.18 10.47
C ALA A 461 31.83 9.83 11.25
N PRO A 462 32.99 9.14 11.36
CA PRO A 462 33.08 7.81 11.95
C PRO A 462 32.49 7.74 13.37
N GLY A 463 31.56 6.81 13.59
CA GLY A 463 30.89 6.59 14.87
C GLY A 463 29.97 7.73 15.36
N ALA A 464 29.78 8.81 14.59
CA ALA A 464 28.89 9.92 14.95
C ALA A 464 27.39 9.58 14.76
N PHE A 465 27.09 8.51 14.03
CA PHE A 465 25.76 8.08 13.63
C PHE A 465 25.51 6.61 13.98
N ARG A 466 24.27 6.26 14.32
CA ARG A 466 23.79 4.88 14.47
C ARG A 466 22.94 4.49 13.25
N ILE A 467 23.58 4.49 12.08
CA ILE A 467 22.91 4.28 10.79
C ILE A 467 22.34 2.87 10.72
N ALA A 468 21.04 2.75 10.43
CA ALA A 468 20.37 1.48 10.24
C ALA A 468 20.86 0.75 8.97
N THR A 469 20.65 -0.56 8.88
CA THR A 469 20.91 -1.31 7.65
C THR A 469 20.06 -0.74 6.50
N PRO A 470 20.67 -0.35 5.36
CA PRO A 470 19.95 0.08 4.18
C PRO A 470 18.97 -0.98 3.67
N THR A 471 17.83 -0.52 3.16
CA THR A 471 16.78 -1.38 2.58
C THR A 471 16.22 -0.72 1.33
N MET A 472 15.34 -1.42 0.61
CA MET A 472 14.61 -0.91 -0.56
C MET A 472 13.57 0.20 -0.24
N ARG A 473 13.57 0.73 0.99
CA ARG A 473 12.69 1.85 1.38
C ARG A 473 13.24 3.16 0.82
N HIS A 474 12.35 4.09 0.52
CA HIS A 474 12.67 5.46 0.09
C HIS A 474 13.29 6.35 1.20
N TYR A 475 13.72 5.76 2.33
CA TYR A 475 14.34 6.46 3.45
C TYR A 475 15.33 5.56 4.20
N LEU A 476 16.30 6.19 4.86
CA LEU A 476 17.30 5.56 5.72
C LEU A 476 17.32 6.25 7.09
N THR A 477 17.23 5.47 8.18
CA THR A 477 17.48 5.99 9.53
C THR A 477 18.98 6.23 9.71
N LEU A 478 19.38 7.48 9.92
CA LEU A 478 20.77 7.85 10.20
C LEU A 478 21.07 7.75 11.70
N ASP A 479 20.13 8.12 12.56
CA ASP A 479 20.25 7.98 14.01
C ASP A 479 18.89 8.11 14.73
N THR A 480 18.95 8.08 16.06
CA THR A 480 17.85 8.37 16.98
C THR A 480 18.23 9.53 17.92
N ALA A 481 17.24 10.30 18.36
CA ALA A 481 17.40 11.29 19.42
C ALA A 481 16.53 10.92 20.62
N GLN A 482 17.07 11.15 21.82
CA GLN A 482 16.51 10.67 23.08
C GLN A 482 16.32 11.80 24.09
N VAL A 483 15.28 11.65 24.92
CA VAL A 483 15.01 12.47 26.11
C VAL A 483 14.90 11.50 27.29
N GLU A 484 15.68 11.71 28.36
CA GLU A 484 15.74 10.84 29.55
C GLU A 484 15.83 9.33 29.23
N GLY A 485 16.68 9.00 28.24
CA GLY A 485 16.93 7.63 27.77
C GLY A 485 15.81 7.01 26.92
N ARG A 486 14.70 7.71 26.67
CA ARG A 486 13.64 7.29 25.75
C ARG A 486 13.85 7.90 24.37
N THR A 487 13.78 7.09 23.32
CA THR A 487 13.76 7.60 21.93
C THR A 487 12.44 8.31 21.67
N VAL A 488 12.51 9.59 21.30
CA VAL A 488 11.35 10.45 20.98
C VAL A 488 11.41 11.06 19.58
N ALA A 489 12.55 10.88 18.88
CA ALA A 489 12.69 11.26 17.49
C ALA A 489 13.68 10.34 16.76
N GLN A 490 13.56 10.26 15.44
CA GLN A 490 14.56 9.67 14.55
C GLN A 490 15.16 10.74 13.63
N ILE A 491 16.35 10.49 13.11
CA ILE A 491 16.99 11.31 12.08
C ILE A 491 16.98 10.50 10.80
N TYR A 492 16.33 11.00 9.75
CA TYR A 492 16.18 10.31 8.47
C TYR A 492 16.84 11.07 7.31
N ALA A 493 17.32 10.31 6.33
CA ALA A 493 17.52 10.75 4.96
C ALA A 493 16.40 10.17 4.08
N THR A 494 15.59 11.01 3.44
CA THR A 494 14.29 10.61 2.87
C THR A 494 14.07 11.18 1.46
N PHE A 495 13.79 10.32 0.48
CA PHE A 495 13.16 10.74 -0.78
C PHE A 495 11.68 11.05 -0.54
N ALA A 496 11.25 12.22 -0.99
CA ALA A 496 9.95 12.81 -0.72
C ALA A 496 9.12 12.98 -2.00
N ARG A 497 7.81 13.21 -1.83
CA ARG A 497 6.92 13.57 -2.95
C ARG A 497 7.39 14.88 -3.62
N MET A 498 7.03 15.04 -4.89
CA MET A 498 7.38 16.18 -5.74
C MET A 498 8.88 16.28 -6.03
N LYS A 499 9.55 15.13 -6.31
CA LYS A 499 10.94 15.07 -6.78
C LYS A 499 11.92 15.84 -5.85
N ARG A 500 11.70 15.70 -4.53
CA ARG A 500 12.52 16.28 -3.43
C ARG A 500 13.20 15.19 -2.61
N PHE A 501 14.30 15.54 -1.97
CA PHE A 501 14.98 14.76 -0.94
C PHE A 501 15.18 15.64 0.30
N ARG A 502 15.26 15.03 1.50
CA ARG A 502 15.45 15.78 2.76
C ARG A 502 16.27 15.03 3.79
N ILE A 503 16.97 15.78 4.63
CA ILE A 503 17.43 15.35 5.95
C ILE A 503 16.44 15.91 6.97
N GLU A 504 15.90 15.07 7.85
CA GLU A 504 14.88 15.47 8.83
C GLU A 504 15.14 14.90 10.23
N LEU A 505 14.91 15.73 11.25
CA LEU A 505 14.55 15.27 12.58
C LEU A 505 13.04 15.04 12.59
N TYR A 506 12.64 13.78 12.75
CA TYR A 506 11.25 13.34 12.78
C TYR A 506 10.88 13.00 14.23
N ILE A 507 10.13 13.90 14.88
CA ILE A 507 9.72 13.82 16.28
C ILE A 507 8.44 13.00 16.34
N GLU A 508 8.49 11.82 16.96
CA GLU A 508 7.32 10.98 17.21
C GLU A 508 7.44 10.32 18.59
N ALA A 509 6.74 10.91 19.56
CA ALA A 509 6.62 10.42 20.92
C ALA A 509 5.43 9.45 21.08
N ASP A 510 5.22 8.99 22.32
CA ASP A 510 4.13 8.10 22.74
C ASP A 510 2.74 8.74 22.62
N THR A 511 2.63 10.07 22.72
CA THR A 511 1.41 10.83 22.48
C THR A 511 1.62 11.94 21.46
N LYS A 512 0.54 12.32 20.75
CA LYS A 512 0.53 13.46 19.82
C LYS A 512 0.84 14.76 20.54
N GLU A 513 0.33 14.87 21.75
CA GLU A 513 0.44 16.01 22.64
C GLU A 513 1.91 16.22 23.03
N ARG A 514 2.61 15.15 23.46
CA ARG A 514 4.05 15.19 23.74
C ARG A 514 4.90 15.43 22.48
N SER A 515 4.51 14.87 21.34
CA SER A 515 5.16 15.16 20.04
C SER A 515 5.06 16.64 19.66
N LYS A 516 3.93 17.31 19.95
CA LYS A 516 3.76 18.75 19.66
C LYS A 516 4.47 19.61 20.69
N GLU A 517 4.39 19.28 21.98
CA GLU A 517 5.11 19.98 23.05
C GLU A 517 6.63 20.01 22.81
N LEU A 518 7.23 18.86 22.51
CA LEU A 518 8.65 18.78 22.17
C LEU A 518 9.03 19.58 20.91
N PHE A 519 8.15 19.61 19.90
CA PHE A 519 8.34 20.42 18.70
C PHE A 519 8.21 21.92 18.99
N ASP A 520 7.22 22.33 19.78
CA ASP A 520 6.95 23.74 20.09
C ASP A 520 8.07 24.34 20.93
N LEU A 521 8.56 23.63 21.95
CA LEU A 521 9.73 24.04 22.74
C LEU A 521 11.01 24.09 21.89
N LEU A 522 11.16 23.17 20.93
CA LEU A 522 12.28 23.22 19.97
C LEU A 522 12.15 24.42 19.01
N ALA A 523 10.91 24.80 18.65
CA ALA A 523 10.60 25.93 17.79
C ALA A 523 10.74 27.29 18.50
N GLU A 524 10.56 27.38 19.83
CA GLU A 524 10.97 28.55 20.62
C GLU A 524 12.45 28.87 20.39
N ARG A 525 13.29 27.83 20.24
CA ARG A 525 14.73 27.93 19.97
C ARG A 525 15.09 28.09 18.48
N ARG A 526 14.12 28.14 17.57
CA ARG A 526 14.33 28.16 16.10
C ARG A 526 15.43 29.14 15.67
N LYS A 527 15.36 30.40 16.12
CA LYS A 527 16.32 31.45 15.72
C LYS A 527 17.76 31.17 16.19
N GLN A 528 17.92 30.48 17.31
CA GLN A 528 19.23 30.06 17.83
C GLN A 528 19.78 28.91 17.00
N ILE A 529 18.94 27.92 16.69
CA ILE A 529 19.28 26.73 15.90
C ILE A 529 19.67 27.11 14.46
N GLU A 530 18.88 27.94 13.79
CA GLU A 530 19.15 28.40 12.42
C GLU A 530 20.39 29.33 12.35
N ALA A 531 20.71 30.03 13.44
CA ALA A 531 21.94 30.83 13.55
C ALA A 531 23.19 29.97 13.84
N GLU A 532 23.07 28.91 14.66
CA GLU A 532 24.15 27.94 14.94
C GLU A 532 24.49 27.11 13.69
N LEU A 533 23.49 26.78 12.88
CA LEU A 533 23.66 26.12 11.59
C LEU A 533 24.05 27.08 10.46
N GLY A 534 23.72 28.37 10.56
CA GLY A 534 23.87 29.32 9.46
C GLY A 534 23.01 28.97 8.24
N GLU A 535 21.90 28.25 8.43
CA GLU A 535 20.95 27.88 7.38
C GLU A 535 19.52 27.86 7.94
N GLN A 536 18.54 28.10 7.07
CA GLN A 536 17.12 28.02 7.44
C GLN A 536 16.63 26.57 7.34
N LEU A 537 15.72 26.20 8.22
CA LEU A 537 15.06 24.88 8.21
C LEU A 537 13.56 25.03 7.96
N ASP A 538 12.95 23.96 7.46
CA ASP A 538 11.51 23.79 7.37
C ASP A 538 10.98 23.19 8.67
N TRP A 539 10.06 23.91 9.33
CA TRP A 539 9.49 23.54 10.63
C TRP A 539 8.03 23.17 10.44
N GLU A 540 7.72 21.87 10.48
CA GLU A 540 6.41 21.33 10.12
C GLU A 540 5.77 20.63 11.33
N ARG A 541 4.85 21.32 12.02
CA ARG A 541 4.15 20.81 13.22
C ARG A 541 3.24 19.62 12.92
N LEU A 542 2.72 19.52 11.70
CA LEU A 542 1.87 18.42 11.19
C LEU A 542 0.67 18.12 12.11
N ASP A 543 -0.17 19.13 12.36
CA ASP A 543 -1.25 19.11 13.36
C ASP A 543 -2.33 18.04 13.17
N ALA A 544 -2.48 17.49 11.97
CA ALA A 544 -3.39 16.36 11.73
C ALA A 544 -2.88 15.03 12.32
N TYR A 545 -1.57 14.87 12.54
CA TYR A 545 -0.92 13.60 12.85
C TYR A 545 -0.20 13.62 14.21
N ASN A 546 0.24 12.46 14.71
CA ASN A 546 1.17 12.36 15.85
C ASN A 546 2.50 13.09 15.57
N PRO A 547 3.31 12.65 14.58
CA PRO A 547 4.65 13.19 14.36
C PRO A 547 4.66 14.69 14.04
N ALA A 548 5.79 15.34 14.33
CA ALA A 548 6.19 16.64 13.81
C ALA A 548 7.60 16.52 13.21
N ARG A 549 8.04 17.46 12.37
CA ARG A 549 9.42 17.40 11.82
C ARG A 549 10.09 18.75 11.66
N VAL A 550 11.41 18.73 11.76
CA VAL A 550 12.31 19.83 11.39
C VAL A 550 13.26 19.30 10.33
N ALA A 551 13.30 19.93 9.15
CA ALA A 551 13.97 19.37 7.98
C ALA A 551 14.79 20.41 7.18
N SER A 552 15.75 19.91 6.41
CA SER A 552 16.37 20.63 5.30
C SER A 552 16.06 19.87 4.01
N TYR A 553 15.61 20.58 2.98
CA TYR A 553 15.18 20.01 1.70
C TYR A 553 16.12 20.39 0.55
N THR A 554 16.20 19.51 -0.45
CA THR A 554 16.85 19.76 -1.74
C THR A 554 16.07 19.06 -2.87
N PRO A 555 16.15 19.50 -4.14
CA PRO A 555 15.66 18.70 -5.26
C PRO A 555 16.36 17.34 -5.32
N GLY A 556 15.61 16.27 -5.59
CA GLY A 556 16.16 14.92 -5.61
C GLY A 556 15.14 13.85 -6.01
N SER A 557 15.50 13.01 -6.97
CA SER A 557 14.73 11.85 -7.41
C SER A 557 15.68 10.67 -7.56
N ILE A 558 15.23 9.46 -7.19
CA ILE A 558 16.05 8.24 -7.36
C ILE A 558 16.18 7.82 -8.84
N ALA A 559 15.32 8.35 -9.72
CA ALA A 559 15.39 8.16 -11.17
C ALA A 559 16.36 9.15 -11.86
N ALA A 560 17.13 9.93 -11.11
CA ALA A 560 18.16 10.81 -11.66
C ALA A 560 19.43 10.03 -12.03
N GLU A 561 20.23 10.58 -12.95
CA GLU A 561 21.53 10.02 -13.34
C GLU A 561 22.50 9.93 -12.14
N GLU A 562 23.41 8.96 -12.14
CA GLU A 562 24.32 8.70 -11.01
C GLU A 562 25.21 9.91 -10.66
N ALA A 563 25.55 10.78 -11.62
CA ALA A 563 26.25 12.04 -11.33
C ALA A 563 25.43 12.97 -10.42
N THR A 564 24.13 13.04 -10.62
CA THR A 564 23.18 13.79 -9.79
C THR A 564 22.94 13.08 -8.46
N LEU A 565 22.87 11.74 -8.45
CA LEU A 565 22.76 10.96 -7.21
C LEU A 565 24.01 11.11 -6.33
N ALA A 566 25.21 11.15 -6.91
CA ALA A 566 26.46 11.39 -6.18
C ALA A 566 26.50 12.81 -5.57
N GLN A 567 26.07 13.84 -6.31
CA GLN A 567 25.90 15.19 -5.75
C GLN A 567 24.87 15.20 -4.60
N LEU A 568 23.77 14.46 -4.75
CA LEU A 568 22.74 14.35 -3.73
C LEU A 568 23.21 13.63 -2.46
N ARG A 569 24.05 12.59 -2.58
CA ARG A 569 24.71 11.95 -1.43
C ARG A 569 25.72 12.87 -0.76
N ALA A 570 26.57 13.57 -1.53
CA ALA A 570 27.52 14.54 -0.98
C ALA A 570 26.82 15.67 -0.20
N TRP A 571 25.69 16.18 -0.70
CA TRP A 571 24.81 17.10 0.04
C TRP A 571 24.27 16.44 1.32
N ALA A 572 23.73 15.21 1.21
CA ALA A 572 23.17 14.48 2.34
C ALA A 572 24.19 14.24 3.47
N VAL A 573 25.44 13.92 3.12
CA VAL A 573 26.57 13.76 4.06
C VAL A 573 26.85 15.06 4.79
N ALA A 574 27.03 16.17 4.06
CA ALA A 574 27.33 17.47 4.65
C ALA A 574 26.18 17.95 5.56
N THR A 575 24.95 17.92 5.06
CA THR A 575 23.74 18.36 5.76
C THR A 575 23.43 17.49 6.98
N ALA A 576 23.57 16.17 6.90
CA ALA A 576 23.37 15.31 8.07
C ALA A 576 24.43 15.55 9.15
N THR A 577 25.71 15.58 8.78
CA THR A 577 26.83 15.80 9.72
C THR A 577 26.69 17.14 10.47
N LYS A 578 26.11 18.15 9.81
CA LYS A 578 25.84 19.48 10.33
C LYS A 578 24.59 19.57 11.22
N ILE A 579 23.43 19.12 10.71
CA ILE A 579 22.13 19.29 11.36
C ILE A 579 21.93 18.31 12.53
N ALA A 580 22.34 17.05 12.35
CA ALA A 580 22.05 15.98 13.30
C ALA A 580 22.59 16.20 14.73
N PRO A 581 23.82 16.70 14.97
CA PRO A 581 24.28 16.95 16.33
C PRO A 581 23.56 18.13 16.99
N VAL A 582 23.33 19.22 16.25
CA VAL A 582 22.67 20.44 16.77
C VAL A 582 21.24 20.15 17.18
N LEU A 583 20.43 19.58 16.27
CA LEU A 583 19.02 19.26 16.57
C LEU A 583 18.88 18.23 17.68
N ARG A 584 19.78 17.24 17.76
CA ARG A 584 19.79 16.23 18.84
C ARG A 584 20.10 16.86 20.20
N ARG A 585 21.07 17.78 20.27
CA ARG A 585 21.42 18.50 21.51
C ARG A 585 20.24 19.34 21.99
N HIS A 586 19.70 20.18 21.11
CA HIS A 586 18.56 21.04 21.45
C HIS A 586 17.30 20.26 21.83
N LEU A 587 16.99 19.14 21.16
CA LEU A 587 15.84 18.29 21.52
C LEU A 587 16.01 17.65 22.92
N ALA A 588 17.23 17.21 23.26
CA ALA A 588 17.52 16.68 24.59
C ALA A 588 17.39 17.76 25.67
N GLU A 589 17.89 18.97 25.40
CA GLU A 589 17.78 20.12 26.31
C GLU A 589 16.32 20.52 26.58
N VAL A 590 15.48 20.68 25.53
CA VAL A 590 14.06 21.04 25.73
C VAL A 590 13.25 19.91 26.36
N GLY A 591 13.60 18.64 26.08
CA GLY A 591 12.96 17.50 26.74
C GLY A 591 13.21 17.48 28.25
N ALA A 592 14.42 17.85 28.68
CA ALA A 592 14.77 18.02 30.09
C ALA A 592 14.24 19.34 30.70
N GLU A 593 13.62 20.23 29.92
CA GLU A 593 12.88 21.40 30.39
C GLU A 593 11.37 21.11 30.48
N ALA A 594 10.83 20.30 29.58
CA ALA A 594 9.43 19.84 29.61
C ALA A 594 9.11 19.07 30.89
N GLU A 595 9.92 18.08 31.27
CA GLU A 595 9.69 17.27 32.50
C GLU A 595 10.00 18.02 33.82
N LYS A 596 10.18 19.35 33.77
CA LYS A 596 10.30 20.26 34.94
C LYS A 596 9.16 21.29 35.03
N ARG A 597 8.23 21.30 34.08
CA ARG A 597 7.03 22.15 34.07
C ARG A 597 5.81 21.40 34.63
#